data_AF-A0A6I1H371-F1
#
_entry.id   AF-A0A6I1H371-F1
#
_cell.length_a   1.000
_cell.length_b   1.000
_cell.length_c   1.000
_cell.angle_alpha   90.00
_cell.angle_beta   90.00
_cell.angle_gamma   90.00
#
_symmetry.space_group_name_H-M   'P 1'
#
loop_
_entity.id
_entity.type
_entity.pdbx_description
1 polymer ?
#
loop_
_entity_poly.entity_id
_entity_poly.type
_entity_poly.pdbx_seq_one_letter_code
_entity_poly.pdbx_strand_id
1 'polypeptide(L)'
;MKKYWFAVALTLAQPAVHAEEKSDPLDTFRLQTQFQTLMCRMETHTAILEVQLGKLDDAVPPMRICIKKAKAELKNIYPAALKAVAKKPAAAKLLKDYYASSLTALEGVAPNSSETKQGYAVRQDAADAKNREIWNRFEIEAGIQD
;
A
#
# COMPACT_ATOMS: atom_id res chain seq x y z
N MET A 1 25.11 19.04 66.61
CA MET A 1 24.55 19.51 65.32
C MET A 1 24.52 18.35 64.33
N LYS A 2 23.37 17.67 64.18
CA LYS A 2 23.21 16.51 63.27
C LYS A 2 22.74 17.02 61.90
N LYS A 3 23.55 16.76 60.87
CA LYS A 3 23.30 17.15 59.48
C LYS A 3 22.31 16.16 58.85
N TYR A 4 21.16 16.66 58.42
CA TYR A 4 20.18 15.89 57.65
C TYR A 4 20.64 15.83 56.18
N TRP A 5 20.86 14.62 55.68
CA TRP A 5 21.09 14.36 54.26
C TRP A 5 19.74 14.05 53.61
N PHE A 6 19.32 14.90 52.68
CA PHE A 6 18.15 14.66 51.84
C PHE A 6 18.50 13.61 50.78
N ALA A 7 17.83 12.46 50.84
CA ALA A 7 17.86 11.48 49.76
C ALA A 7 16.95 11.97 48.62
N VAL A 8 17.55 12.28 47.48
CA VAL A 8 16.84 12.53 46.22
C VAL A 8 16.25 11.21 45.76
N ALA A 9 14.92 11.11 45.77
CA ALA A 9 14.21 9.97 45.26
C ALA A 9 14.46 9.84 43.75
N LEU A 10 15.12 8.76 43.38
CA LEU A 10 15.35 8.31 42.02
C LEU A 10 13.98 8.05 41.37
N THR A 11 13.55 8.91 40.46
CA THR A 11 12.37 8.66 39.63
C THR A 11 12.68 7.45 38.75
N LEU A 12 11.93 6.37 38.97
CA LEU A 12 11.93 5.19 38.11
C LEU A 12 11.56 5.63 36.70
N ALA A 13 12.56 5.68 35.81
CA ALA A 13 12.35 5.71 34.38
C ALA A 13 11.64 4.40 34.01
N GLN A 14 10.32 4.44 33.85
CA GLN A 14 9.59 3.36 33.22
C GLN A 14 10.05 3.33 31.75
N PRO A 15 10.67 2.25 31.26
CA PRO A 15 10.83 2.11 29.83
C PRO A 15 9.42 2.09 29.24
N ALA A 16 9.14 3.06 28.37
CA ALA A 16 7.96 3.01 27.53
C ALA A 16 8.06 1.72 26.71
N VAL A 17 7.39 0.67 27.18
CA VAL A 17 7.06 -0.48 26.36
C VAL A 17 6.05 0.07 25.36
N HIS A 18 6.56 0.58 24.24
CA HIS A 18 5.77 0.71 23.03
C HIS A 18 5.33 -0.71 22.69
N ALA A 19 4.16 -1.10 23.17
CA ALA A 19 3.44 -2.23 22.62
C ALA A 19 3.25 -1.86 21.15
N GLU A 20 4.03 -2.48 20.28
CA GLU A 20 3.86 -2.42 18.84
C GLU A 20 2.44 -2.91 18.59
N GLU A 21 1.52 -1.97 18.37
CA GLU A 21 0.13 -2.26 18.06
C GLU A 21 0.17 -3.17 16.84
N LYS A 22 -0.27 -4.41 17.04
CA LYS A 22 -0.15 -5.45 16.03
C LYS A 22 -1.06 -5.05 14.87
N SER A 23 -0.46 -4.44 13.86
CA SER A 23 -1.16 -3.91 12.68
C SER A 23 -2.16 -4.94 12.16
N ASP A 24 -3.41 -4.52 11.95
CA ASP A 24 -4.44 -5.35 11.33
C ASP A 24 -3.95 -5.80 9.94
N PRO A 25 -3.88 -7.12 9.65
CA PRO A 25 -3.51 -7.62 8.33
C PRO A 25 -4.34 -7.04 7.18
N LEU A 26 -5.61 -6.68 7.43
CA LEU A 26 -6.47 -6.06 6.42
C LEU A 26 -6.05 -4.63 6.13
N ASP A 27 -5.77 -3.83 7.17
CA ASP A 27 -5.27 -2.47 7.02
C ASP A 27 -3.89 -2.44 6.39
N THR A 28 -2.97 -3.32 6.84
CA THR A 28 -1.66 -3.48 6.20
C THR A 28 -1.83 -3.74 4.71
N PHE A 29 -2.73 -4.66 4.33
CA PHE A 29 -2.92 -5.03 2.95
C PHE A 29 -3.51 -3.90 2.11
N ARG A 30 -4.53 -3.20 2.62
CA ARG A 30 -5.14 -2.02 1.96
C ARG A 30 -4.10 -0.91 1.75
N LEU A 31 -3.39 -0.53 2.82
CA LEU A 31 -2.41 0.55 2.80
C LEU A 31 -1.24 0.22 1.87
N GLN A 32 -0.70 -1.00 1.93
CA GLN A 32 0.38 -1.41 1.05
C GLN A 32 -0.07 -1.44 -0.41
N THR A 33 -1.29 -1.89 -0.70
CA THR A 33 -1.84 -1.86 -2.06
C THR A 33 -1.87 -0.45 -2.65
N GLN A 34 -2.35 0.52 -1.88
CA GLN A 34 -2.40 1.92 -2.28
C GLN A 34 -0.99 2.51 -2.41
N PHE A 35 -0.14 2.28 -1.42
CA PHE A 35 1.23 2.80 -1.38
C PHE A 35 2.07 2.31 -2.55
N GLN A 36 2.07 0.99 -2.80
CA GLN A 36 2.85 0.41 -3.91
C GLN A 36 2.41 0.94 -5.27
N THR A 37 1.10 1.11 -5.47
CA THR A 37 0.56 1.67 -6.72
C THR A 37 0.98 3.13 -6.89
N LEU A 38 0.89 3.94 -5.83
CA LEU A 38 1.32 5.33 -5.84
C LEU A 38 2.82 5.46 -6.13
N MET A 39 3.65 4.67 -5.45
CA MET A 39 5.10 4.70 -5.64
C MET A 39 5.47 4.35 -7.07
N CYS A 40 4.88 3.30 -7.65
CA CYS A 40 5.16 2.98 -9.05
C CYS A 40 4.70 4.06 -10.02
N ARG A 41 3.56 4.74 -9.76
CA ARG A 41 3.15 5.89 -10.58
C ARG A 41 4.16 7.04 -10.51
N MET A 42 4.68 7.32 -9.33
CA MET A 42 5.69 8.36 -9.14
C MET A 42 7.00 7.99 -9.84
N GLU A 43 7.48 6.75 -9.68
CA GLU A 43 8.69 6.27 -10.35
C GLU A 43 8.54 6.28 -11.87
N THR A 44 7.38 5.87 -12.40
CA THR A 44 7.05 5.99 -13.82
C THR A 44 7.11 7.44 -14.31
N HIS A 45 6.53 8.38 -13.56
CA HIS A 45 6.55 9.78 -13.94
C HIS A 45 7.97 10.34 -13.96
N THR A 46 8.77 10.02 -12.94
CA THR A 46 10.19 10.38 -12.88
C THR A 46 10.98 9.81 -14.05
N ALA A 47 10.83 8.51 -14.34
CA ALA A 47 11.56 7.87 -15.43
C ALA A 47 11.22 8.49 -16.80
N ILE A 48 9.96 8.85 -17.04
CA ILE A 48 9.54 9.56 -18.26
C ILE A 48 10.20 10.94 -18.34
N LEU A 49 10.23 11.69 -17.23
CA LEU A 49 10.90 12.99 -17.18
C LEU A 49 12.41 12.87 -17.42
N GLU A 50 13.05 11.84 -16.86
CA GLU A 50 14.48 11.59 -17.07
C GLU A 50 14.81 11.27 -18.53
N VAL A 51 13.95 10.52 -19.24
CA VAL A 51 14.07 10.32 -20.69
C VAL A 51 13.94 11.65 -21.44
N GLN A 52 12.93 12.46 -21.10
CA GLN A 52 12.73 13.77 -21.73
C GLN A 52 13.89 14.74 -21.50
N LEU A 53 14.57 14.62 -20.36
CA LEU A 53 15.76 15.40 -20.01
C LEU A 53 17.07 14.80 -20.56
N GLY A 54 17.02 13.66 -21.27
CA GLY A 54 18.19 12.97 -21.79
C GLY A 54 19.09 12.35 -20.71
N LYS A 55 18.56 12.13 -19.50
CA LYS A 55 19.27 11.48 -18.38
C LYS A 55 19.15 9.97 -18.40
N LEU A 56 18.13 9.46 -19.10
CA LEU A 56 17.82 8.04 -19.21
C LEU A 56 17.50 7.71 -20.66
N ASP A 57 17.96 6.55 -21.14
CA ASP A 57 17.71 6.11 -22.52
C ASP A 57 16.28 5.57 -22.70
N ASP A 58 15.75 4.90 -21.67
CA ASP A 58 14.43 4.27 -21.69
C ASP A 58 13.81 4.23 -20.28
N ALA A 59 12.55 4.66 -20.17
CA ALA A 59 11.79 4.63 -18.92
C ALA A 59 11.28 3.22 -18.59
N VAL A 60 11.21 2.30 -19.54
CA VAL A 60 10.60 0.97 -19.36
C VAL A 60 11.27 0.12 -18.28
N PRO A 61 12.62 0.03 -18.19
CA PRO A 61 13.25 -0.81 -17.18
C PRO A 61 12.93 -0.38 -15.73
N PRO A 62 13.08 0.90 -15.33
CA PRO A 62 12.65 1.36 -14.00
C PRO A 62 11.18 1.05 -13.69
N MET A 63 10.28 1.32 -14.64
CA MET A 63 8.85 1.04 -14.49
C MET A 63 8.58 -0.45 -14.19
N ARG A 64 9.20 -1.35 -14.98
CA ARG A 64 9.03 -2.81 -14.80
C ARG A 64 9.60 -3.31 -13.48
N ILE A 65 10.71 -2.72 -13.03
CA ILE A 65 11.33 -3.06 -11.74
C ILE A 65 10.37 -2.71 -10.59
N CYS A 66 9.79 -1.51 -10.59
CA CYS A 66 8.82 -1.12 -9.57
C CYS A 66 7.62 -2.07 -9.53
N ILE A 67 6.98 -2.29 -10.69
CA ILE A 67 5.79 -3.15 -10.79
C ILE A 67 6.12 -4.56 -10.28
N LYS A 68 7.28 -5.12 -10.64
CA LYS A 68 7.70 -6.45 -10.18
C LYS A 68 7.87 -6.48 -8.65
N LYS A 69 8.50 -5.48 -8.06
CA LYS A 69 8.70 -5.36 -6.61
C LYS A 69 7.36 -5.23 -5.87
N ALA A 70 6.52 -4.30 -6.31
CA ALA A 70 5.18 -4.09 -5.77
C ALA A 70 4.35 -5.38 -5.78
N LYS A 71 4.29 -6.09 -6.91
CA LYS A 71 3.56 -7.37 -7.01
C LYS A 71 4.10 -8.42 -6.05
N ALA A 72 5.43 -8.50 -5.87
CA ALA A 72 6.05 -9.42 -4.93
C ALA A 72 5.68 -9.08 -3.48
N GLU A 73 5.70 -7.80 -3.11
CA GLU A 73 5.32 -7.34 -1.78
C GLU A 73 3.85 -7.65 -1.49
N LEU A 74 2.92 -7.30 -2.39
CA LEU A 74 1.49 -7.61 -2.21
C LEU A 74 1.24 -9.12 -2.09
N LYS A 75 1.97 -9.93 -2.87
CA LYS A 75 1.88 -11.40 -2.78
C LYS A 75 2.30 -11.94 -1.42
N ASN A 76 3.26 -11.30 -0.76
CA ASN A 76 3.75 -11.75 0.55
C ASN A 76 2.75 -11.47 1.68
N ILE A 77 2.04 -10.34 1.62
CA ILE A 77 1.12 -9.90 2.69
C ILE A 77 -0.33 -10.38 2.48
N TYR A 78 -0.73 -10.66 1.24
CA TYR A 78 -2.09 -11.10 0.90
C TYR A 78 -2.59 -12.34 1.68
N PRO A 79 -1.78 -13.41 1.90
CA PRO A 79 -2.26 -14.59 2.64
C PRO A 79 -2.70 -14.28 4.08
N ALA A 80 -2.06 -13.31 4.74
CA ALA A 80 -2.43 -12.90 6.10
C ALA A 80 -3.80 -12.19 6.10
N ALA A 81 -4.02 -11.27 5.15
CA ALA A 81 -5.30 -10.60 4.96
C ALA A 81 -6.43 -11.61 4.63
N LEU A 82 -6.17 -12.56 3.74
CA LEU A 82 -7.16 -13.59 3.39
C LEU A 82 -7.52 -14.48 4.59
N LYS A 83 -6.54 -14.81 5.43
CA LYS A 83 -6.78 -15.58 6.65
C LYS A 83 -7.66 -14.83 7.65
N ALA A 84 -7.54 -13.50 7.74
CA ALA A 84 -8.35 -12.68 8.64
C ALA A 84 -9.85 -12.77 8.34
N VAL A 85 -10.22 -12.97 7.06
CA VAL A 85 -11.64 -13.07 6.62
C VAL A 85 -12.07 -14.48 6.21
N ALA A 86 -11.29 -15.51 6.53
CA ALA A 86 -11.55 -16.88 6.07
C ALA A 86 -12.92 -17.44 6.51
N LYS A 87 -13.49 -16.93 7.61
CA LYS A 87 -14.82 -17.32 8.12
C LYS A 87 -15.98 -16.55 7.46
N LYS A 88 -15.69 -15.61 6.56
CA LYS A 88 -16.67 -14.76 5.85
C LYS A 88 -16.52 -14.98 4.34
N PRO A 89 -17.18 -15.98 3.74
CA PRO A 89 -16.95 -16.37 2.34
C PRO A 89 -17.17 -15.23 1.33
N ALA A 90 -18.17 -14.38 1.55
CA ALA A 90 -18.44 -13.22 0.70
C ALA A 90 -17.31 -12.19 0.77
N ALA A 91 -16.85 -11.83 1.99
CA ALA A 91 -15.71 -10.95 2.20
C ALA A 91 -14.41 -11.55 1.61
N ALA A 92 -14.15 -12.84 1.82
CA ALA A 92 -12.99 -13.52 1.27
C ALA A 92 -12.97 -13.53 -0.27
N LYS A 93 -14.15 -13.59 -0.91
CA LYS A 93 -14.27 -13.45 -2.37
C LYS A 93 -13.93 -12.02 -2.81
N LEU A 94 -14.51 -11.01 -2.17
CA LEU A 94 -14.25 -9.62 -2.52
C LEU A 94 -12.80 -9.21 -2.27
N LEU A 95 -12.15 -9.77 -1.24
CA LEU A 95 -10.72 -9.55 -1.00
C LEU A 95 -9.84 -10.14 -2.11
N LYS A 96 -10.22 -11.30 -2.68
CA LYS A 96 -9.57 -11.86 -3.88
C LYS A 96 -9.75 -10.95 -5.09
N ASP A 97 -10.98 -10.47 -5.29
CA ASP A 97 -11.30 -9.55 -6.40
C ASP A 97 -10.52 -8.23 -6.26
N TYR A 98 -10.41 -7.71 -5.03
CA TYR A 98 -9.61 -6.53 -4.72
C TYR A 98 -8.13 -6.77 -5.02
N TYR A 99 -7.57 -7.90 -4.60
CA TYR A 99 -6.18 -8.26 -4.91
C TYR A 99 -5.94 -8.36 -6.41
N ALA A 100 -6.82 -9.03 -7.16
CA ALA A 100 -6.70 -9.14 -8.61
C ALA A 100 -6.79 -7.77 -9.31
N SER A 101 -7.74 -6.92 -8.89
CA SER A 101 -7.88 -5.56 -9.40
C SER A 101 -6.66 -4.69 -9.08
N SER A 102 -6.06 -4.87 -7.91
CA SER A 102 -4.84 -4.18 -7.49
C SER A 102 -3.62 -4.57 -8.30
N LEU A 103 -3.44 -5.87 -8.59
CA LEU A 103 -2.39 -6.34 -9.49
C LEU A 103 -2.59 -5.79 -10.91
N THR A 104 -3.85 -5.70 -11.36
CA THR A 104 -4.18 -5.11 -12.67
C THR A 104 -3.86 -3.61 -12.71
N ALA A 105 -4.17 -2.88 -11.64
CA ALA A 105 -3.84 -1.46 -11.51
C ALA A 105 -2.33 -1.22 -11.55
N LEU A 106 -1.54 -2.07 -10.87
CA LEU A 106 -0.08 -2.04 -10.92
C LEU A 106 0.47 -2.25 -12.33
N GLU A 107 -0.05 -3.24 -13.06
CA GLU A 107 0.34 -3.44 -14.47
C GLU A 107 -0.07 -2.27 -15.36
N GLY A 108 -1.19 -1.64 -15.03
CA GLY A 108 -1.67 -0.44 -15.68
C GLY A 108 -0.88 0.83 -15.38
N VAL A 109 0.12 0.82 -14.49
CA VAL A 109 0.90 2.04 -14.21
C VAL A 109 1.72 2.49 -15.43
N ALA A 110 2.19 1.57 -16.26
CA ALA A 110 2.90 1.94 -17.48
C ALA A 110 1.93 2.64 -18.47
N PRO A 111 2.33 3.76 -19.09
CA PRO A 111 1.55 4.35 -20.16
C PRO A 111 1.59 3.47 -21.41
N ASN A 112 0.51 3.48 -22.19
CA ASN A 112 0.55 2.84 -23.51
C ASN A 112 1.35 3.72 -24.50
N SER A 113 1.94 3.11 -25.52
CA SER A 113 2.81 3.80 -26.49
C SER A 113 2.16 4.98 -27.21
N SER A 114 0.84 4.96 -27.36
CA SER A 114 0.04 6.02 -28.01
C SER A 114 -0.89 6.75 -27.04
N GLU A 115 -0.68 6.61 -25.73
CA GLU A 115 -1.57 7.21 -24.72
C GLU A 115 -1.31 8.71 -24.56
N THR A 116 -2.38 9.50 -24.62
CA THR A 116 -2.30 10.93 -24.29
C THR A 116 -2.20 11.11 -22.77
N LYS A 117 -1.64 12.23 -22.30
CA LYS A 117 -1.60 12.55 -20.87
C LYS A 117 -2.99 12.49 -20.21
N GLN A 118 -4.02 12.99 -20.91
CA GLN A 118 -5.39 12.93 -20.43
C GLN A 118 -5.93 11.48 -20.40
N GLY A 119 -5.67 10.69 -21.44
CA GLY A 119 -6.05 9.28 -21.49
C GLY A 119 -5.43 8.48 -20.34
N TYR A 120 -4.15 8.74 -20.06
CA TYR A 120 -3.45 8.15 -18.92
C TYR A 120 -4.14 8.50 -17.59
N ALA A 121 -4.40 9.79 -17.33
CA ALA A 121 -5.06 10.22 -16.09
C ALA A 121 -6.43 9.55 -15.89
N VAL A 122 -7.27 9.56 -16.94
CA VAL A 122 -8.59 8.92 -16.91
C VAL A 122 -8.49 7.41 -16.62
N ARG A 123 -7.51 6.72 -17.21
CA ARG A 123 -7.31 5.28 -16.98
C ARG A 123 -6.83 4.99 -15.56
N GLN A 124 -5.93 5.80 -15.01
CA GLN A 124 -5.48 5.67 -13.62
C GLN A 124 -6.65 5.90 -12.64
N ASP A 125 -7.45 6.94 -12.87
CA ASP A 125 -8.62 7.27 -12.03
C ASP A 125 -9.68 6.16 -12.09
N ALA A 126 -9.91 5.58 -13.26
CA ALA A 126 -10.83 4.46 -13.44
C ALA A 126 -10.35 3.21 -12.69
N ALA A 127 -9.05 2.92 -12.72
CA ALA A 127 -8.46 1.80 -11.96
C ALA A 127 -8.61 2.03 -10.45
N ASP A 128 -8.39 3.25 -9.97
CA ASP A 128 -8.55 3.60 -8.56
C ASP A 128 -10.00 3.55 -8.12
N ALA A 129 -10.93 4.05 -8.94
CA ALA A 129 -12.36 3.98 -8.67
C ALA A 129 -12.83 2.52 -8.54
N LYS A 130 -12.38 1.64 -9.43
CA LYS A 130 -12.67 0.21 -9.37
C LYS A 130 -12.11 -0.44 -8.10
N ASN A 131 -10.86 -0.15 -7.75
CA ASN A 131 -10.27 -0.67 -6.50
C ASN A 131 -11.04 -0.20 -5.26
N ARG A 132 -11.44 1.09 -5.22
CA ARG A 132 -12.27 1.63 -4.13
C ARG A 132 -13.63 0.96 -4.08
N GLU A 133 -14.32 0.79 -5.21
CA GLU A 133 -15.62 0.13 -5.25
C GLU A 133 -15.56 -1.29 -4.66
N ILE A 134 -14.57 -2.09 -5.06
CA ILE A 134 -14.43 -3.46 -4.57
C ILE A 134 -14.10 -3.46 -3.07
N TRP A 135 -13.26 -2.53 -2.61
CA TRP A 135 -12.92 -2.42 -1.20
C TRP A 135 -14.12 -2.01 -0.33
N ASN A 136 -14.91 -1.02 -0.76
CA ASN A 136 -16.10 -0.59 -0.04
C ASN A 136 -17.12 -1.75 0.08
N ARG A 137 -17.28 -2.54 -0.98
CA ARG A 137 -18.11 -3.76 -0.94
C ARG A 137 -17.53 -4.79 0.02
N PHE A 138 -16.21 -4.93 0.06
CA PHE A 138 -15.53 -5.81 1.00
C PHE A 138 -15.81 -5.39 2.45
N GLU A 139 -15.72 -4.10 2.79
CA GLU A 139 -16.00 -3.58 4.13
C GLU A 139 -17.42 -3.94 4.61
N ILE A 140 -18.41 -3.79 3.72
CA ILE A 140 -19.81 -4.17 3.99
C ILE A 140 -19.91 -5.67 4.34
N GLU A 141 -19.37 -6.55 3.50
CA GLU A 141 -19.41 -8.01 3.73
C GLU A 141 -18.54 -8.46 4.91
N ALA A 142 -17.45 -7.72 5.18
CA ALA A 142 -16.56 -7.95 6.30
C ALA A 142 -17.13 -7.41 7.61
N GLY A 143 -18.18 -6.58 7.58
CA GLY A 143 -18.76 -5.92 8.75
C GLY A 143 -17.77 -4.98 9.44
N ILE A 144 -16.90 -4.33 8.65
CA ILE A 144 -15.97 -3.31 9.12
C ILE A 144 -16.69 -1.97 9.01
N GLN A 145 -16.79 -1.24 10.12
CA GLN A 145 -17.30 0.13 10.17
C GLN A 145 -16.15 1.03 10.62
N ASP A 146 -15.91 2.09 9.87
CA ASP A 146 -14.97 3.17 10.22
C ASP A 146 -15.40 3.93 11.49
#